data_AF-A0A7K3LLY8-F1
#
_entry.id   AF-A0A7K3LLY8-F1
#
_cell.length_a   1.000
_cell.length_b   1.000
_cell.length_c   1.000
_cell.angle_alpha   90.00
_cell.angle_beta   90.00
_cell.angle_gamma   90.00
#
_symmetry.space_group_name_H-M   'P 1'
#
loop_
_entity.id
_entity.type
_entity.pdbx_description
1 polymer ?
#
loop_
_entity_poly.entity_id
_entity_poly.type
_entity_poly.pdbx_seq_one_letter_code
_entity_poly.pdbx_strand_id
1 'polypeptide(L)'
;MTGPVVMLDGAQFRRAPGHWQILLAQRLCDEGIEVSYPLLPDLDDPDVDQWCKAFRRHIDPDTIVIAHGLSAHCWTRLAADGGPVPVARRVLLVAPPGPGRRPWADPTPDPDLTALRPLSVEPPTIVVARDDPWLGGHIPDAPADSGVRVITLPTGGHLNETSGLGTWAPAHHWALTGDWPTPHDDDEPDCTPWALTDVVGPGELAAVLARLHRPHGRRLGIAITPGVSTDATAQVATILTAAGVTPDRRMALIPPSPTREGLDTNEIAYFVDRYGHEYTTVVTTDIEVPDPASLHDPLIAAGCHLVRIPAIP
;
A
#
# COMPACT_ATOMS: atom_id res chain seq x y z
N MET A 1 -15.85 16.22 -13.00
CA MET A 1 -14.89 15.35 -13.72
C MET A 1 -13.55 15.51 -13.01
N THR A 2 -12.80 14.42 -12.87
CA THR A 2 -11.44 14.46 -12.30
C THR A 2 -10.54 15.28 -13.22
N GLY A 3 -9.74 16.20 -12.67
CA GLY A 3 -8.78 16.99 -13.43
C GLY A 3 -7.61 16.14 -13.96
N PRO A 4 -6.74 16.71 -14.81
CA PRO A 4 -5.56 15.99 -15.29
C PRO A 4 -4.64 15.61 -14.12
N VAL A 5 -4.07 14.42 -14.19
CA VAL A 5 -3.18 13.87 -13.15
C VAL A 5 -1.73 13.97 -13.61
N VAL A 6 -0.85 14.46 -12.74
CA VAL A 6 0.60 14.50 -12.96
C VAL A 6 1.29 13.55 -12.00
N MET A 7 1.98 12.54 -12.55
CA MET A 7 2.78 11.57 -11.81
C MET A 7 4.24 12.01 -11.75
N LEU A 8 4.81 12.14 -10.56
CA LEU A 8 6.20 12.55 -10.33
C LEU A 8 6.95 11.48 -9.51
N ASP A 9 8.04 10.94 -10.05
CA ASP A 9 8.80 9.82 -9.45
C ASP A 9 9.92 10.24 -8.50
N GLY A 10 10.43 9.27 -7.74
CA GLY A 10 11.65 9.42 -6.96
C GLY A 10 12.94 9.34 -7.80
N ALA A 11 14.07 9.62 -7.13
CA ALA A 11 15.40 9.41 -7.66
C ALA A 11 15.62 7.94 -8.10
N GLN A 12 16.48 7.74 -9.08
CA GLN A 12 16.89 6.44 -9.63
C GLN A 12 15.74 5.59 -10.19
N PHE A 13 14.53 6.16 -10.29
CA PHE A 13 13.39 5.43 -10.80
C PHE A 13 13.54 5.10 -12.28
N ARG A 14 13.26 3.85 -12.65
CA ARG A 14 13.43 3.35 -14.02
C ARG A 14 12.11 2.97 -14.70
N ARG A 15 10.96 3.46 -14.20
CA ARG A 15 9.63 3.15 -14.75
C ARG A 15 9.40 1.64 -14.88
N ALA A 16 9.78 0.92 -13.83
CA ALA A 16 9.58 -0.52 -13.79
C ALA A 16 8.09 -0.87 -13.92
N PRO A 17 7.70 -1.83 -14.77
CA PRO A 17 6.28 -2.15 -15.02
C PRO A 17 5.49 -2.56 -13.78
N GLY A 18 6.16 -3.07 -12.75
CA GLY A 18 5.54 -3.45 -11.48
C GLY A 18 5.33 -2.29 -10.51
N HIS A 19 5.82 -1.09 -10.81
CA HIS A 19 5.67 0.05 -9.93
C HIS A 19 4.24 0.60 -9.94
N TRP A 20 3.72 0.94 -8.78
CA TRP A 20 2.33 1.35 -8.65
C TRP A 20 2.00 2.65 -9.36
N GLN A 21 2.93 3.59 -9.49
CA GLN A 21 2.68 4.82 -10.27
C GLN A 21 2.41 4.50 -11.74
N ILE A 22 3.07 3.48 -12.31
CA ILE A 22 2.86 3.05 -13.70
C ILE A 22 1.50 2.38 -13.84
N LEU A 23 1.17 1.45 -12.93
CA LEU A 23 -0.10 0.72 -12.94
C LEU A 23 -1.30 1.63 -12.65
N LEU A 24 -1.15 2.59 -11.73
CA LEU A 24 -2.15 3.60 -11.42
C LEU A 24 -2.36 4.54 -12.59
N ALA A 25 -1.29 5.01 -13.24
CA ALA A 25 -1.41 5.85 -14.43
C ALA A 25 -2.18 5.14 -15.55
N GLN A 26 -1.88 3.87 -15.81
CA GLN A 26 -2.61 3.05 -16.79
C GLN A 26 -4.09 2.96 -16.44
N ARG A 27 -4.42 2.63 -15.19
CA ARG A 27 -5.81 2.53 -14.74
C ARG A 27 -6.58 3.84 -14.89
N LEU A 28 -5.98 4.97 -14.54
CA LEU A 28 -6.61 6.28 -14.68
C LEU A 28 -6.84 6.63 -16.16
N CYS A 29 -5.88 6.31 -17.05
CA CYS A 29 -6.06 6.45 -18.49
C CYS A 29 -7.19 5.57 -19.03
N ASP A 30 -7.31 4.32 -18.58
CA ASP A 30 -8.39 3.40 -18.97
C ASP A 30 -9.78 3.92 -18.53
N GLU A 31 -9.82 4.69 -17.45
CA GLU A 31 -11.00 5.39 -16.94
C GLU A 31 -11.25 6.76 -17.62
N GLY A 32 -10.44 7.11 -18.63
CA GLY A 32 -10.58 8.32 -19.44
C GLY A 32 -10.01 9.59 -18.81
N ILE A 33 -9.18 9.46 -17.77
CA ILE A 33 -8.51 10.58 -17.10
C ILE A 33 -7.19 10.85 -17.81
N GLU A 34 -6.92 12.13 -18.11
CA GLU A 34 -5.63 12.54 -18.67
C GLU A 34 -4.52 12.37 -17.61
N VAL A 35 -3.50 11.58 -17.92
CA VAL A 35 -2.33 11.41 -17.06
C VAL A 35 -1.06 11.86 -17.78
N SER A 36 -0.36 12.80 -17.19
CA SER A 36 0.97 13.23 -17.61
C SER A 36 2.03 12.65 -16.67
N TYR A 37 3.12 12.18 -17.26
CA TYR A 37 4.23 11.57 -16.54
C TYR A 37 5.55 12.15 -17.02
N PRO A 38 5.89 13.38 -16.59
CA PRO A 38 7.06 14.09 -17.09
C PRO A 38 8.36 13.35 -16.75
N LEU A 39 9.35 13.50 -17.63
CA LEU A 39 10.72 13.06 -17.37
C LEU A 39 11.44 14.14 -16.56
N LEU A 40 12.07 13.73 -15.48
CA LEU A 40 12.85 14.61 -14.62
C LEU A 40 14.33 14.54 -15.01
N PRO A 41 15.06 15.66 -14.89
CA PRO A 41 16.47 15.72 -15.25
C PRO A 41 17.30 14.86 -14.29
N ASP A 42 18.31 14.18 -14.82
CA ASP A 42 19.33 13.44 -14.06
C ASP A 42 18.78 12.61 -12.89
N LEU A 43 18.15 11.49 -13.20
CA LEU A 43 17.57 10.62 -12.18
C LEU A 43 18.63 9.96 -11.28
N ASP A 44 19.88 9.90 -11.72
CA ASP A 44 20.96 9.22 -10.99
C ASP A 44 21.69 10.16 -10.03
N ASP A 45 21.82 11.43 -10.38
CA ASP A 45 22.35 12.51 -9.54
C ASP A 45 21.39 13.71 -9.54
N PRO A 46 20.26 13.61 -8.81
CA PRO A 46 19.17 14.57 -8.94
C PRO A 46 19.48 15.90 -8.24
N ASP A 47 19.25 16.99 -8.96
CA ASP A 47 19.27 18.36 -8.44
C ASP A 47 17.84 18.80 -8.09
N VAL A 48 17.58 18.98 -6.79
CA VAL A 48 16.26 19.37 -6.26
C VAL A 48 15.74 20.68 -6.85
N ASP A 49 16.60 21.67 -7.08
CA ASP A 49 16.19 22.96 -7.63
C ASP A 49 15.79 22.82 -9.11
N GLN A 50 16.52 22.00 -9.87
CA GLN A 50 16.17 21.68 -11.25
C GLN A 50 14.86 20.88 -11.34
N TRP A 51 14.66 19.93 -10.44
CA TRP A 51 13.41 19.18 -10.33
C TRP A 51 12.23 20.10 -10.00
N CYS A 52 12.36 20.93 -8.95
CA CYS A 52 11.39 21.96 -8.58
C CYS A 52 11.07 22.90 -9.75
N LYS A 53 12.05 23.26 -10.59
CA LYS A 53 11.83 24.08 -11.79
C LYS A 53 11.09 23.32 -12.90
N ALA A 54 11.36 22.04 -13.06
CA ALA A 54 10.68 21.18 -14.04
C ALA A 54 9.20 20.99 -13.67
N PHE A 55 8.90 20.66 -12.41
CA PHE A 55 7.52 20.43 -11.94
C PHE A 55 6.60 21.61 -12.17
N ARG A 56 7.09 22.83 -11.90
CA ARG A 56 6.32 24.08 -12.04
C ARG A 56 5.68 24.26 -13.42
N ARG A 57 6.21 23.61 -14.46
CA ARG A 57 5.67 23.69 -15.83
C ARG A 57 4.46 22.79 -16.08
N HIS A 58 4.20 21.85 -15.17
CA HIS A 58 3.16 20.84 -15.29
C HIS A 58 2.01 21.04 -14.31
N ILE A 59 2.06 22.10 -13.48
CA ILE A 59 1.08 22.29 -12.40
C ILE A 59 0.26 23.54 -12.70
N ASP A 60 -1.06 23.35 -12.73
CA ASP A 60 -2.07 24.38 -12.76
C ASP A 60 -3.15 24.14 -11.66
N PRO A 61 -4.07 25.09 -11.44
CA PRO A 61 -5.11 24.96 -10.41
C PRO A 61 -6.08 23.78 -10.55
N ASP A 62 -6.16 23.13 -11.72
CA ASP A 62 -7.01 21.97 -11.96
C ASP A 62 -6.24 20.64 -11.85
N THR A 63 -4.91 20.71 -11.82
CA THR A 63 -4.01 19.55 -11.78
C THR A 63 -4.09 18.78 -10.46
N ILE A 64 -4.14 17.46 -10.54
CA ILE A 64 -3.95 16.54 -9.41
C ILE A 64 -2.52 16.01 -9.45
N VAL A 65 -1.74 16.24 -8.41
CA VAL A 65 -0.34 15.79 -8.35
C VAL A 65 -0.19 14.59 -7.45
N ILE A 66 0.49 13.56 -7.94
CA ILE A 66 0.93 12.40 -7.15
C ILE A 66 2.45 12.30 -7.26
N ALA A 67 3.13 12.62 -6.17
CA ALA A 67 4.58 12.67 -6.09
C ALA A 67 5.13 11.60 -5.13
N HIS A 68 6.19 10.91 -5.53
CA HIS A 68 6.83 9.85 -4.74
C HIS A 68 8.28 10.17 -4.40
N GLY A 69 8.72 9.79 -3.19
CA GLY A 69 10.12 9.86 -2.77
C GLY A 69 10.70 11.27 -2.89
N LEU A 70 11.72 11.43 -3.72
CA LEU A 70 12.36 12.74 -3.95
C LEU A 70 11.41 13.78 -4.54
N SER A 71 10.51 13.40 -5.45
CA SER A 71 9.52 14.35 -5.95
C SER A 71 8.61 14.84 -4.83
N ALA A 72 8.26 13.99 -3.87
CA ALA A 72 7.49 14.40 -2.70
C ALA A 72 8.28 15.38 -1.82
N HIS A 73 9.59 15.15 -1.64
CA HIS A 73 10.48 16.09 -0.96
C HIS A 73 10.55 17.47 -1.64
N CYS A 74 10.51 17.52 -2.97
CA CYS A 74 10.53 18.80 -3.66
C CYS A 74 9.35 19.71 -3.28
N TRP A 75 8.19 19.17 -2.90
CA TRP A 75 7.06 19.97 -2.40
C TRP A 75 7.35 20.62 -1.04
N THR A 76 8.05 19.91 -0.16
CA THR A 76 8.48 20.46 1.13
C THR A 76 9.47 21.60 0.89
N ARG A 77 10.40 21.43 -0.07
CA ARG A 77 11.33 22.49 -0.51
C ARG A 77 10.61 23.72 -1.07
N LEU A 78 9.61 23.51 -1.94
CA LEU A 78 8.80 24.59 -2.53
C LEU A 78 8.07 25.40 -1.46
N ALA A 79 7.56 24.74 -0.42
CA ALA A 79 6.93 25.40 0.72
C ALA A 79 7.93 26.29 1.50
N ALA A 80 9.16 25.80 1.71
CA ALA A 80 10.21 26.52 2.44
C ALA A 80 10.74 27.75 1.66
N ASP A 81 10.70 27.73 0.33
CA ASP A 81 11.29 28.76 -0.53
C ASP A 81 10.59 30.13 -0.49
N GLY A 82 9.34 30.20 -0.03
CA GLY A 82 8.57 31.45 0.06
C GLY A 82 8.30 32.18 -1.27
N GLY A 83 8.72 31.62 -2.40
CA GLY A 83 8.45 32.13 -3.75
C GLY A 83 7.04 31.80 -4.25
N PRO A 84 6.64 32.28 -5.44
CA PRO A 84 5.37 31.88 -6.05
C PRO A 84 5.37 30.36 -6.28
N VAL A 85 4.46 29.69 -5.58
CA VAL A 85 4.25 28.25 -5.70
C VAL A 85 3.10 28.02 -6.69
N PRO A 86 3.24 27.10 -7.66
CA PRO A 86 2.10 26.64 -8.41
C PRO A 86 1.08 26.03 -7.46
N VAL A 87 -0.17 26.49 -7.56
CA VAL A 87 -1.27 25.93 -6.79
C VAL A 87 -1.88 24.81 -7.60
N ALA A 88 -1.72 23.57 -7.15
CA ALA A 88 -2.42 22.42 -7.72
C ALA A 88 -3.86 22.34 -7.18
N ARG A 89 -4.74 21.57 -7.82
CA ARG A 89 -6.04 21.23 -7.22
C ARG A 89 -5.84 20.42 -5.94
N ARG A 90 -5.08 19.32 -6.04
CA ARG A 90 -4.81 18.32 -4.99
C ARG A 90 -3.39 17.81 -5.11
N VAL A 91 -2.78 17.46 -3.97
CA VAL A 91 -1.41 16.93 -3.90
C VAL A 91 -1.36 15.73 -2.97
N LEU A 92 -0.82 14.61 -3.46
CA LEU A 92 -0.47 13.42 -2.70
C LEU A 92 1.06 13.28 -2.67
N LEU A 93 1.63 13.28 -1.48
CA LEU A 93 3.06 13.13 -1.21
C LEU A 93 3.30 11.75 -0.61
N VAL A 94 3.91 10.86 -1.38
CA VAL A 94 4.11 9.45 -1.01
C VAL A 94 5.56 9.21 -0.66
N ALA A 95 5.79 8.63 0.52
CA ALA A 95 7.11 8.28 1.05
C ALA A 95 8.14 9.43 0.95
N PRO A 96 7.81 10.67 1.37
CA PRO A 96 8.83 11.72 1.44
C PRO A 96 9.94 11.27 2.40
N PRO A 97 11.23 11.37 2.01
CA PRO A 97 12.32 11.04 2.91
C PRO A 97 12.30 11.94 4.16
N GLY A 98 12.65 11.37 5.30
CA GLY A 98 12.73 12.09 6.56
C GLY A 98 13.98 12.97 6.70
N PRO A 99 14.07 13.74 7.79
CA PRO A 99 15.21 14.59 8.12
C PRO A 99 16.55 13.86 8.00
N GLY A 100 17.48 14.41 7.22
CA GLY A 100 18.84 13.87 7.07
C GLY A 100 18.95 12.48 6.43
N ARG A 101 17.87 11.92 5.89
CA ARG A 101 17.85 10.64 5.17
C ARG A 101 17.81 10.83 3.65
N ARG A 102 18.66 11.73 3.16
CA ARG A 102 18.79 12.04 1.72
C ARG A 102 20.12 11.47 1.22
N PRO A 103 20.17 10.86 0.03
CA PRO A 103 21.43 10.38 -0.54
C PRO A 103 22.33 11.53 -1.06
N TRP A 104 21.82 12.76 -1.14
CA TRP A 104 22.57 13.98 -1.44
C TRP A 104 22.58 14.96 -0.25
N ALA A 105 23.56 15.86 -0.23
CA ALA A 105 23.64 16.91 0.78
C ALA A 105 22.58 17.99 0.50
N ASP A 106 21.51 18.01 1.28
CA ASP A 106 20.50 19.06 1.28
C ASP A 106 20.59 19.86 2.60
N PRO A 107 21.10 21.09 2.58
CA PRO A 107 21.20 21.93 3.78
C PRO A 107 19.87 22.57 4.18
N THR A 108 18.81 22.35 3.40
CA THR A 108 17.49 22.96 3.66
C THR A 108 16.90 22.36 4.94
N PRO A 109 16.47 23.19 5.90
CA PRO A 109 15.72 22.71 7.06
C PRO A 109 14.45 21.99 6.59
N ASP A 110 14.08 20.90 7.27
CA ASP A 110 12.78 20.30 7.04
C ASP A 110 11.69 21.33 7.39
N PRO A 111 10.75 21.62 6.47
CA PRO A 111 9.76 22.65 6.70
C PRO A 111 8.72 22.19 7.71
N ASP A 112 8.10 23.16 8.38
CA ASP A 112 6.82 22.95 9.01
C ASP A 112 5.83 22.45 7.94
N LEU A 113 5.19 21.30 8.20
CA LEU A 113 4.22 20.71 7.28
C LEU A 113 3.08 21.67 6.97
N THR A 114 2.74 22.59 7.87
CA THR A 114 1.71 23.62 7.61
C THR A 114 2.03 24.49 6.39
N ALA A 115 3.31 24.62 6.03
CA ALA A 115 3.77 25.34 4.86
C ALA A 115 3.38 24.64 3.53
N LEU A 116 2.94 23.38 3.56
CA LEU A 116 2.40 22.68 2.40
C LEU A 116 0.98 23.12 2.04
N ARG A 117 0.23 23.70 3.00
CA ARG A 117 -1.18 24.06 2.78
C ARG A 117 -1.40 24.96 1.56
N PRO A 118 -0.60 26.03 1.34
CA PRO A 118 -0.80 26.93 0.21
C PRO A 118 -0.49 26.33 -1.16
N LEU A 119 0.16 25.16 -1.23
CA LEU A 119 0.59 24.56 -2.50
C LEU A 119 -0.57 23.87 -3.24
N SER A 120 -1.74 23.75 -2.61
CA SER A 120 -2.92 23.17 -3.25
C SER A 120 -4.24 23.74 -2.76
N VAL A 121 -5.27 23.73 -3.62
CA VAL A 121 -6.61 24.21 -3.30
C VAL A 121 -7.24 23.35 -2.20
N GLU A 122 -7.18 22.03 -2.36
CA GLU A 122 -7.64 21.05 -1.38
C GLU A 122 -6.52 20.67 -0.40
N PRO A 123 -6.82 20.12 0.80
CA PRO A 123 -5.81 19.69 1.76
C PRO A 123 -4.78 18.71 1.16
N PRO A 124 -3.46 19.01 1.20
CA PRO A 124 -2.45 18.06 0.78
C PRO A 124 -2.46 16.82 1.68
N THR A 125 -2.19 15.67 1.09
CA THR A 125 -2.14 14.38 1.80
C THR A 125 -0.73 13.80 1.72
N ILE A 126 -0.17 13.40 2.86
CA ILE A 126 1.11 12.73 2.99
C ILE A 126 0.84 11.27 3.35
N VAL A 127 1.50 10.33 2.67
CA VAL A 127 1.41 8.90 2.97
C VAL A 127 2.81 8.36 3.22
N VAL A 128 3.03 7.78 4.40
CA VAL A 128 4.29 7.13 4.79
C VAL A 128 4.02 5.71 5.29
N ALA A 129 5.01 4.84 5.21
CA ALA A 129 5.00 3.56 5.92
C ALA A 129 5.93 3.62 7.14
N ARG A 130 5.55 3.01 8.26
CA ARG A 130 6.37 3.03 9.50
C ARG A 130 7.73 2.36 9.31
N ASP A 131 7.80 1.37 8.43
CA ASP A 131 9.00 0.60 8.09
C ASP A 131 9.80 1.19 6.91
N ASP A 132 9.48 2.42 6.45
CA ASP A 132 10.26 3.08 5.40
C ASP A 132 11.69 3.39 5.88
N PRO A 133 12.73 2.79 5.26
CA PRO A 133 14.12 3.03 5.66
C PRO A 133 14.56 4.48 5.47
N TRP A 134 13.89 5.23 4.59
CA TRP A 134 14.18 6.63 4.29
C TRP A 134 13.47 7.61 5.20
N LEU A 135 12.51 7.16 6.02
CA LEU A 135 11.82 8.02 6.98
C LEU A 135 12.71 8.36 8.19
N GLY A 136 13.68 7.49 8.48
CA GLY A 136 14.59 7.65 9.62
C GLY A 136 13.92 7.53 10.98
N GLY A 137 12.76 6.88 11.05
CA GLY A 137 11.95 6.71 12.26
C GLY A 137 11.10 7.93 12.64
N HIS A 138 11.10 8.98 11.83
CA HIS A 138 10.35 10.20 12.09
C HIS A 138 9.04 10.22 11.30
N ILE A 139 7.94 9.78 11.92
CA ILE A 139 6.61 9.91 11.31
C ILE A 139 6.25 11.40 11.26
N PRO A 140 5.88 11.96 10.10
CA PRO A 140 5.48 13.36 10.00
C PRO A 140 4.24 13.59 10.88
N ASP A 141 4.24 14.65 11.68
CA ASP A 141 3.09 15.04 12.49
C ASP A 141 2.64 16.45 12.06
N ALA A 142 1.36 16.58 11.75
CA ALA A 142 0.75 17.83 11.32
C ALA A 142 -0.34 18.21 12.32
N PRO A 143 -0.37 19.45 12.84
CA PRO A 143 -1.45 19.91 13.71
C PRO A 143 -2.82 19.67 13.07
N ALA A 144 -3.82 19.30 13.87
CA ALA A 144 -5.16 18.96 13.36
C ALA A 144 -5.81 20.09 12.53
N ASP A 145 -5.45 21.34 12.80
CA ASP A 145 -5.92 22.55 12.11
C ASP A 145 -4.99 23.04 10.98
N SER A 146 -3.88 22.35 10.71
CA SER A 146 -2.92 22.69 9.64
C SER A 146 -3.52 22.59 8.23
N GLY A 147 -4.62 21.84 8.09
CA GLY A 147 -5.20 21.50 6.80
C GLY A 147 -4.28 20.62 5.95
N VAL A 148 -3.35 19.90 6.58
CA VAL A 148 -2.52 18.85 5.97
C VAL A 148 -2.93 17.50 6.56
N ARG A 149 -3.09 16.49 5.71
CA ARG A 149 -3.47 15.13 6.13
C ARG A 149 -2.23 14.26 6.15
N VAL A 150 -1.98 13.54 7.23
CA VAL A 150 -0.92 12.52 7.29
C VAL A 150 -1.54 11.15 7.49
N ILE A 151 -1.20 10.24 6.59
CA ILE A 151 -1.60 8.84 6.61
C ILE A 151 -0.35 8.00 6.89
N THR A 152 -0.41 7.20 7.94
CA THR A 152 0.66 6.28 8.31
C THR A 152 0.22 4.85 8.09
N LEU A 153 0.85 4.17 7.14
CA LEU A 153 0.68 2.75 6.90
C LEU A 153 1.56 1.94 7.87
N PRO A 154 1.07 0.81 8.40
CA PRO A 154 1.83 0.00 9.35
C PRO A 154 3.09 -0.61 8.72
N THR A 155 3.01 -1.01 7.44
CA THR A 155 4.11 -1.55 6.65
C THR A 155 4.00 -1.11 5.19
N GLY A 156 5.08 -1.22 4.44
CA GLY A 156 5.12 -0.82 3.04
C GLY A 156 6.51 -0.45 2.53
N GLY A 157 7.53 -0.42 3.40
CA GLY A 157 8.87 0.03 3.04
C GLY A 157 8.83 1.42 2.42
N HIS A 158 9.58 1.64 1.33
CA HIS A 158 9.58 2.94 0.65
C HIS A 158 8.39 3.16 -0.30
N LEU A 159 7.33 2.36 -0.20
CA LEU A 159 6.16 2.40 -1.07
C LEU A 159 6.57 2.45 -2.55
N ASN A 160 7.39 1.49 -2.98
CA ASN A 160 7.93 1.41 -4.33
C ASN A 160 7.55 0.06 -4.99
N GLU A 161 8.28 -0.37 -6.02
CA GLU A 161 8.02 -1.64 -6.72
C GLU A 161 8.12 -2.86 -5.77
N THR A 162 9.06 -2.85 -4.82
CA THR A 162 9.25 -3.98 -3.90
C THR A 162 8.11 -4.10 -2.90
N SER A 163 7.47 -2.97 -2.56
CA SER A 163 6.22 -2.92 -1.78
C SER A 163 5.06 -3.60 -2.49
N GLY A 164 5.17 -3.78 -3.81
CA GLY A 164 4.25 -4.58 -4.57
C GLY A 164 2.90 -3.94 -4.82
N LEU A 165 2.72 -2.64 -4.59
CA LEU A 165 1.45 -1.92 -4.46
C LEU A 165 0.42 -2.06 -5.62
N GLY A 166 0.77 -2.68 -6.73
CA GLY A 166 -0.17 -2.96 -7.83
C GLY A 166 -0.75 -1.64 -8.35
N THR A 167 -2.04 -1.59 -8.68
CA THR A 167 -2.72 -0.32 -9.02
C THR A 167 -3.00 0.58 -7.82
N TRP A 168 -2.61 0.15 -6.61
CA TRP A 168 -2.77 0.83 -5.33
C TRP A 168 -4.15 1.47 -5.12
N ALA A 169 -5.13 0.65 -4.76
CA ALA A 169 -6.54 1.05 -4.66
C ALA A 169 -6.79 2.31 -3.78
N PRO A 170 -6.12 2.52 -2.63
CA PRO A 170 -6.27 3.77 -1.88
C PRO A 170 -5.81 5.02 -2.63
N ALA A 171 -4.68 4.97 -3.33
CA ALA A 171 -4.21 6.10 -4.14
C ALA A 171 -5.11 6.34 -5.36
N HIS A 172 -5.65 5.28 -5.96
CA HIS A 172 -6.68 5.39 -7.00
C HIS A 172 -7.94 6.08 -6.49
N HIS A 173 -8.49 5.63 -5.36
CA HIS A 173 -9.66 6.27 -4.73
C HIS A 173 -9.39 7.74 -4.43
N TRP A 174 -8.25 8.04 -3.81
CA TRP A 174 -7.83 9.41 -3.51
C TRP A 174 -7.71 10.29 -4.77
N ALA A 175 -7.19 9.76 -5.87
CA ALA A 175 -7.10 10.50 -7.12
C ALA A 175 -8.50 10.92 -7.63
N LEU A 176 -9.48 10.04 -7.50
CA LEU A 176 -10.86 10.30 -7.93
C LEU A 176 -11.60 11.24 -6.97
N THR A 177 -11.49 11.03 -5.66
CA THR A 177 -12.37 11.67 -4.66
C THR A 177 -11.70 12.78 -3.87
N GLY A 178 -10.38 12.71 -3.68
CA GLY A 178 -9.62 13.58 -2.79
C GLY A 178 -9.63 13.09 -1.34
N ASP A 179 -10.35 12.01 -1.06
CA ASP A 179 -10.41 11.39 0.25
C ASP A 179 -9.47 10.19 0.28
N TRP A 180 -8.66 10.12 1.32
CA TRP A 180 -7.96 8.87 1.60
C TRP A 180 -8.97 7.93 2.25
N PRO A 181 -9.14 6.69 1.76
CA PRO A 181 -10.07 5.77 2.41
C PRO A 181 -9.58 5.53 3.84
N THR A 182 -10.43 5.87 4.81
CA THR A 182 -10.17 5.54 6.21
C THR A 182 -10.04 4.03 6.32
N PRO A 183 -8.98 3.52 6.97
CA PRO A 183 -9.04 2.18 7.54
C PRO A 183 -10.33 2.12 8.37
N HIS A 184 -11.18 1.12 8.18
CA HIS A 184 -12.38 0.98 9.01
C HIS A 184 -11.96 0.86 10.48
N ASP A 185 -12.80 1.31 11.43
CA ASP A 185 -12.55 1.35 12.89
C ASP A 185 -12.05 0.03 13.54
N ASP A 186 -11.95 -1.07 12.79
CA ASP A 186 -11.31 -2.32 13.20
C ASP A 186 -9.77 -2.27 13.19
N ASP A 187 -9.16 -1.19 12.66
CA ASP A 187 -7.71 -0.93 12.66
C ASP A 187 -7.30 -0.02 13.85
N GLU A 188 -7.83 -0.29 15.05
CA GLU A 188 -7.36 0.38 16.27
C GLU A 188 -5.90 -0.04 16.59
N PRO A 189 -5.01 0.88 17.01
CA PRO A 189 -3.60 0.57 17.26
C PRO A 189 -3.35 -0.23 18.56
N ASP A 190 -4.40 -0.68 19.23
CA ASP A 190 -4.36 -1.23 20.60
C ASP A 190 -5.02 -2.62 20.67
N CYS A 191 -4.65 -3.49 19.75
CA CYS A 191 -4.67 -4.94 19.95
C CYS A 191 -3.45 -5.48 19.22
N THR A 192 -2.62 -6.26 19.91
CA THR A 192 -1.65 -7.14 19.25
C THR A 192 -2.35 -7.80 18.05
N PRO A 193 -1.81 -7.72 16.81
CA PRO A 193 -2.51 -8.24 15.64
C PRO A 193 -2.64 -9.73 15.86
N TRP A 194 -3.83 -10.19 16.21
CA TRP A 194 -4.02 -11.61 16.32
C TRP A 194 -4.15 -12.10 14.88
N ALA A 195 -3.05 -12.60 14.33
CA ALA A 195 -2.98 -13.10 12.97
C ALA A 195 -3.72 -14.43 12.79
N LEU A 196 -4.60 -14.80 13.71
CA LEU A 196 -5.35 -16.06 13.73
C LEU A 196 -6.84 -15.71 13.73
N THR A 197 -7.75 -16.60 13.32
CA THR A 197 -9.21 -16.46 13.42
C THR A 197 -9.84 -17.84 13.38
N ASP A 198 -10.41 -18.29 14.51
CA ASP A 198 -11.19 -19.53 14.56
C ASP A 198 -12.63 -19.21 14.19
N VAL A 199 -13.13 -19.83 13.12
CA VAL A 199 -14.49 -19.69 12.61
C VAL A 199 -15.31 -20.89 13.09
N VAL A 200 -16.52 -20.65 13.58
CA VAL A 200 -17.37 -21.68 14.18
C VAL A 200 -18.50 -22.12 13.25
N GLY A 201 -18.87 -21.31 12.24
CA GLY A 201 -19.99 -21.62 11.34
C GLY A 201 -19.84 -21.21 9.86
N PRO A 202 -20.66 -21.80 8.95
CA PRO A 202 -20.53 -21.60 7.50
C PRO A 202 -20.86 -20.18 7.01
N GLY A 203 -21.65 -19.39 7.76
CA GLY A 203 -21.93 -17.98 7.44
C GLY A 203 -20.89 -16.99 7.98
N GLU A 204 -20.02 -17.45 8.88
CA GLU A 204 -19.02 -16.62 9.56
C GLU A 204 -17.73 -16.51 8.73
N LEU A 205 -17.37 -17.55 7.97
CA LEU A 205 -16.20 -17.54 7.08
C LEU A 205 -16.26 -16.39 6.07
N ALA A 206 -17.37 -16.24 5.34
CA ALA A 206 -17.54 -15.14 4.38
C ALA A 206 -17.39 -13.75 5.02
N ALA A 207 -17.95 -13.54 6.22
CA ALA A 207 -17.85 -12.27 6.93
C ALA A 207 -16.41 -12.00 7.39
N VAL A 208 -15.73 -13.02 7.93
CA VAL A 208 -14.32 -12.95 8.32
C VAL A 208 -13.43 -12.65 7.12
N LEU A 209 -13.61 -13.37 6.01
CA LEU A 209 -12.84 -13.13 4.79
C LEU A 209 -13.14 -11.76 4.18
N ALA A 210 -14.40 -11.31 4.20
CA ALA A 210 -14.76 -9.97 3.76
C ALA A 210 -14.12 -8.87 4.62
N ARG A 211 -13.78 -9.16 5.89
CA ARG A 211 -13.04 -8.25 6.76
C ARG A 211 -11.53 -8.32 6.53
N LEU A 212 -10.96 -9.53 6.44
CA LEU A 212 -9.52 -9.77 6.36
C LEU A 212 -8.94 -9.62 4.95
N HIS A 213 -9.72 -9.90 3.90
CA HIS A 213 -9.26 -9.75 2.52
C HIS A 213 -9.27 -8.28 2.13
N ARG A 214 -8.15 -7.62 2.44
CA ARG A 214 -7.83 -6.24 2.08
C ARG A 214 -6.71 -6.25 1.05
N PRO A 215 -7.03 -6.53 -0.23
CA PRO A 215 -6.01 -6.65 -1.24
C PRO A 215 -5.28 -5.31 -1.38
N HIS A 216 -3.99 -5.33 -1.06
CA HIS A 216 -3.15 -4.16 -1.10
C HIS A 216 -1.78 -4.57 -1.61
N GLY A 217 -1.38 -3.97 -2.71
CA GLY A 217 -0.16 -4.37 -3.35
C GLY A 217 -0.07 -5.78 -3.84
N ARG A 218 1.00 -6.48 -3.44
CA ARG A 218 1.27 -7.84 -3.90
C ARG A 218 0.38 -8.84 -3.18
N ARG A 219 -0.18 -8.42 -2.05
CA ARG A 219 -1.09 -9.18 -1.21
C ARG A 219 -2.48 -9.20 -1.83
N LEU A 220 -2.62 -10.01 -2.88
CA LEU A 220 -3.85 -10.07 -3.70
C LEU A 220 -4.60 -11.38 -3.54
N GLY A 221 -3.99 -12.38 -2.90
CA GLY A 221 -4.52 -13.73 -2.84
C GLY A 221 -5.07 -14.17 -1.50
N ILE A 222 -5.77 -15.30 -1.53
CA ILE A 222 -6.10 -16.11 -0.35
C ILE A 222 -5.53 -17.51 -0.62
N ALA A 223 -4.75 -18.04 0.31
CA ALA A 223 -4.29 -19.41 0.25
C ALA A 223 -5.25 -20.32 1.01
N ILE A 224 -5.40 -21.56 0.56
CA ILE A 224 -6.23 -22.59 1.19
C ILE A 224 -5.42 -23.86 1.37
N THR A 225 -5.74 -24.65 2.38
CA THR A 225 -5.18 -25.99 2.59
C THR A 225 -6.10 -27.07 2.00
N PRO A 226 -5.60 -28.30 1.78
CA PRO A 226 -6.39 -29.39 1.18
C PRO A 226 -7.62 -29.81 2.00
N GLY A 227 -7.60 -29.63 3.32
CA GLY A 227 -8.74 -29.91 4.20
C GLY A 227 -9.91 -28.94 4.06
N VAL A 228 -9.72 -27.80 3.40
CA VAL A 228 -10.79 -26.81 3.18
C VAL A 228 -11.85 -27.39 2.24
N SER A 229 -13.12 -27.39 2.70
CA SER A 229 -14.23 -27.96 1.94
C SER A 229 -14.52 -27.22 0.63
N THR A 230 -15.25 -27.88 -0.29
CA THR A 230 -15.67 -27.26 -1.56
C THR A 230 -16.54 -26.01 -1.33
N ASP A 231 -17.42 -26.04 -0.33
CA ASP A 231 -18.26 -24.89 0.02
C ASP A 231 -17.43 -23.71 0.55
N ALA A 232 -16.46 -23.97 1.45
CA ALA A 232 -15.55 -22.94 1.93
C ALA A 232 -14.66 -22.39 0.80
N THR A 233 -14.21 -23.25 -0.10
CA THR A 233 -13.46 -22.86 -1.31
C THR A 233 -14.31 -21.95 -2.22
N ALA A 234 -15.60 -22.24 -2.38
CA ALA A 234 -16.52 -21.38 -3.14
C ALA A 234 -16.73 -20.01 -2.48
N GLN A 235 -16.74 -19.94 -1.14
CA GLN A 235 -16.78 -18.68 -0.41
C GLN A 235 -15.50 -17.85 -0.65
N VAL A 236 -14.33 -18.48 -0.58
CA VAL A 236 -13.04 -17.82 -0.92
C VAL A 236 -13.06 -17.29 -2.35
N ALA A 237 -13.51 -18.09 -3.32
CA ALA A 237 -13.61 -17.66 -4.71
C ALA A 237 -14.58 -16.47 -4.89
N THR A 238 -15.68 -16.45 -4.14
CA THR A 238 -16.63 -15.32 -4.13
C THR A 238 -15.98 -14.04 -3.61
N ILE A 239 -15.21 -14.13 -2.52
CA ILE A 239 -14.48 -12.99 -1.95
C ILE A 239 -13.42 -12.45 -2.91
N LEU A 240 -12.63 -13.33 -3.53
CA LEU A 240 -11.63 -12.96 -4.53
C LEU A 240 -12.28 -12.29 -5.76
N THR A 241 -13.42 -12.82 -6.23
CA THR A 241 -14.16 -12.24 -7.36
C THR A 241 -14.70 -10.85 -7.01
N ALA A 242 -15.26 -10.68 -5.81
CA ALA A 242 -15.75 -9.38 -5.33
C ALA A 242 -14.63 -8.34 -5.18
N ALA A 243 -13.40 -8.80 -4.90
CA ALA A 243 -12.19 -7.98 -4.88
C ALA A 243 -11.63 -7.65 -6.28
N GLY A 244 -12.28 -8.10 -7.36
CA GLY A 244 -11.86 -7.83 -8.73
C GLY A 244 -10.68 -8.67 -9.22
N VAL A 245 -10.35 -9.77 -8.52
CA VAL A 245 -9.29 -10.70 -8.93
C VAL A 245 -9.86 -12.04 -9.37
N THR A 246 -9.20 -12.67 -10.35
CA THR A 246 -9.59 -14.01 -10.83
C THR A 246 -9.14 -15.08 -9.83
N PRO A 247 -10.06 -15.90 -9.28
CA PRO A 247 -9.72 -16.95 -8.31
C PRO A 247 -8.59 -17.87 -8.78
N ASP A 248 -8.61 -18.30 -10.05
CA ASP A 248 -7.57 -19.20 -10.62
C ASP A 248 -6.14 -18.65 -10.54
N ARG A 249 -5.96 -17.33 -10.37
CA ARG A 249 -4.65 -16.69 -10.26
C ARG A 249 -4.30 -16.26 -8.83
N ARG A 250 -5.29 -16.16 -7.94
CA ARG A 250 -5.15 -15.54 -6.61
C ARG A 250 -5.65 -16.42 -5.47
N MET A 251 -6.17 -17.60 -5.79
CA MET A 251 -6.43 -18.67 -4.83
C MET A 251 -5.31 -19.71 -4.97
N ALA A 252 -4.46 -19.83 -3.96
CA ALA A 252 -3.40 -20.84 -3.96
C ALA A 252 -3.78 -22.01 -3.08
N LEU A 253 -3.59 -23.22 -3.57
CA LEU A 253 -3.61 -24.42 -2.74
C LEU A 253 -2.21 -24.60 -2.14
N ILE A 254 -2.11 -24.74 -0.83
CA ILE A 254 -0.87 -25.13 -0.13
C ILE A 254 -0.82 -26.66 -0.11
N PRO A 255 -0.05 -27.33 -0.98
CA PRO A 255 -0.01 -28.79 -1.00
C PRO A 255 0.83 -29.32 0.17
N PRO A 256 0.58 -30.56 0.62
CA PRO A 256 1.51 -31.26 1.49
C PRO A 256 2.84 -31.49 0.76
N SER A 257 3.92 -31.67 1.53
CA SER A 257 5.21 -32.02 0.94
C SER A 257 5.12 -33.37 0.19
N PRO A 258 5.86 -33.57 -0.93
CA PRO A 258 5.73 -34.78 -1.76
C PRO A 258 5.98 -36.10 -1.03
N THR A 259 6.63 -36.04 0.13
CA THR A 259 6.98 -37.19 0.97
C THR A 259 5.98 -37.45 2.09
N ARG A 260 4.88 -36.68 2.18
CA ARG A 260 3.91 -36.78 3.27
C ARG A 260 2.49 -36.97 2.75
N GLU A 261 1.70 -37.71 3.53
CA GLU A 261 0.29 -37.97 3.24
C GLU A 261 -0.64 -36.80 3.61
N GLY A 262 -0.18 -35.85 4.42
CA GLY A 262 -0.97 -34.73 4.90
C GLY A 262 -0.14 -33.45 5.12
N LEU A 263 -0.86 -32.33 5.22
CA LEU A 263 -0.30 -31.02 5.51
C LEU A 263 -0.17 -30.85 7.04
N ASP A 264 0.95 -30.33 7.52
CA ASP A 264 1.11 -29.91 8.91
C ASP A 264 1.45 -28.42 9.03
N THR A 265 1.49 -27.94 10.27
CA THR A 265 1.75 -26.53 10.61
C THR A 265 3.07 -26.01 10.01
N ASN A 266 4.09 -26.84 9.85
CA ASN A 266 5.39 -26.42 9.29
C ASN A 266 5.31 -26.17 7.79
N GLU A 267 4.51 -26.93 7.04
CA GLU A 267 4.32 -26.65 5.61
C GLU A 267 3.63 -25.29 5.40
N ILE A 268 2.67 -24.95 6.27
CA ILE A 268 2.04 -23.62 6.27
C ILE A 268 3.06 -22.55 6.64
N ALA A 269 3.87 -22.76 7.68
CA ALA A 269 4.92 -21.82 8.09
C ALA A 269 5.90 -21.55 6.95
N TYR A 270 6.36 -22.62 6.27
CA TYR A 270 7.24 -22.52 5.11
C TYR A 270 6.61 -21.74 3.95
N PHE A 271 5.33 -22.01 3.67
CA PHE A 271 4.59 -21.26 2.64
C PHE A 271 4.48 -19.79 2.98
N VAL A 272 4.12 -19.45 4.23
CA VAL A 272 3.95 -18.08 4.69
C VAL A 272 5.27 -17.31 4.67
N ASP A 273 6.36 -17.91 5.12
CA ASP A 273 7.71 -17.31 5.05
C ASP A 273 8.10 -16.96 3.60
N ARG A 274 7.84 -17.88 2.66
CA ARG A 274 8.31 -17.73 1.28
C ARG A 274 7.38 -16.93 0.38
N TYR A 275 6.07 -17.06 0.57
CA TYR A 275 5.04 -16.55 -0.33
C TYR A 275 3.97 -15.73 0.38
N GLY A 276 3.94 -15.69 1.71
CA GLY A 276 2.88 -15.06 2.49
C GLY A 276 2.68 -13.57 2.20
N HIS A 277 3.72 -12.88 1.71
CA HIS A 277 3.63 -11.49 1.23
C HIS A 277 2.68 -11.29 0.04
N GLU A 278 2.30 -12.35 -0.68
CA GLU A 278 1.33 -12.31 -1.78
C GLU A 278 -0.13 -12.61 -1.34
N TYR A 279 -0.34 -13.04 -0.10
CA TYR A 279 -1.66 -13.50 0.37
C TYR A 279 -2.14 -12.73 1.61
N THR A 280 -3.39 -12.29 1.61
CA THR A 280 -4.01 -11.66 2.79
C THR A 280 -4.23 -12.67 3.89
N THR A 281 -4.56 -13.89 3.49
CA THR A 281 -5.13 -14.89 4.39
C THR A 281 -4.75 -16.29 3.93
N VAL A 282 -4.47 -17.17 4.88
CA VAL A 282 -4.44 -18.62 4.74
C VAL A 282 -5.69 -19.18 5.42
N VAL A 283 -6.52 -19.92 4.69
CA VAL A 283 -7.65 -20.65 5.26
C VAL A 283 -7.24 -22.11 5.44
N THR A 284 -7.39 -22.64 6.66
CA THR A 284 -7.00 -24.00 7.03
C THR A 284 -8.06 -24.66 7.90
N THR A 285 -7.95 -25.97 8.11
CA THR A 285 -8.78 -26.67 9.11
C THR A 285 -8.13 -26.74 10.49
N ASP A 286 -8.95 -26.94 11.51
CA ASP A 286 -8.52 -27.26 12.87
C ASP A 286 -7.78 -28.61 12.99
N ILE A 287 -8.01 -29.55 12.08
CA ILE A 287 -7.26 -30.81 11.97
C ILE A 287 -5.84 -30.61 11.44
N GLU A 288 -5.66 -29.80 10.40
CA GLU A 288 -4.34 -29.53 9.80
C GLU A 288 -3.49 -28.61 10.68
N VAL A 289 -4.13 -27.71 11.42
CA VAL A 289 -3.49 -26.87 12.43
C VAL A 289 -4.20 -27.04 13.77
N PRO A 290 -3.86 -28.08 14.56
CA PRO A 290 -4.43 -28.27 15.89
C PRO A 290 -3.97 -27.19 16.87
N ASP A 291 -2.70 -26.78 16.77
CA ASP A 291 -2.07 -25.73 17.55
C ASP A 291 -1.45 -24.67 16.62
N PRO A 292 -2.04 -23.48 16.50
CA PRO A 292 -1.53 -22.40 15.65
C PRO A 292 -0.42 -21.57 16.30
N ALA A 293 0.00 -21.84 17.54
CA ALA A 293 0.96 -21.00 18.26
C ALA A 293 2.29 -20.84 17.49
N SER A 294 2.77 -21.89 16.83
CA SER A 294 4.01 -21.84 16.03
C SER A 294 3.89 -21.05 14.73
N LEU A 295 2.68 -20.69 14.30
CA LEU A 295 2.45 -19.84 13.13
C LEU A 295 2.38 -18.35 13.46
N HIS A 296 2.32 -17.97 14.73
CA HIS A 296 2.14 -16.58 15.13
C HIS A 296 3.20 -15.65 14.51
N ASP A 297 4.48 -15.89 14.81
CA ASP A 297 5.57 -15.05 14.31
C ASP A 297 5.69 -15.06 12.78
N PRO A 298 5.63 -16.23 12.08
CA PRO A 298 5.63 -16.26 10.62
C PRO A 298 4.50 -15.45 9.98
N LEU A 299 3.28 -15.53 10.52
CA LEU A 299 2.12 -14.82 10.00
C LEU A 299 2.25 -13.31 10.20
N ILE A 300 2.72 -12.87 11.37
CA ILE A 300 2.99 -11.46 11.66
C ILE A 300 4.08 -10.91 10.74
N ALA A 301 5.21 -11.62 10.63
CA ALA A 301 6.32 -11.21 9.77
C ALA A 301 5.89 -11.11 8.29
N ALA A 302 5.04 -12.04 7.85
CA ALA A 302 4.51 -12.05 6.49
C ALA A 302 3.30 -11.13 6.31
N GLY A 303 2.77 -10.47 7.36
CA GLY A 303 1.54 -9.67 7.33
C GLY A 303 0.31 -10.43 6.85
N CYS A 304 0.24 -11.73 7.13
CA CYS A 304 -0.80 -12.65 6.66
C CYS A 304 -1.67 -13.12 7.82
N HIS A 305 -2.97 -13.32 7.61
CA HIS A 305 -3.87 -13.89 8.61
C HIS A 305 -4.08 -15.38 8.39
N LEU A 306 -4.28 -16.15 9.46
CA LEU A 306 -4.70 -17.54 9.43
C LEU A 306 -6.15 -17.62 9.86
N VAL A 307 -7.01 -18.22 9.04
CA VAL A 307 -8.40 -18.52 9.39
C VAL A 307 -8.53 -20.03 9.52
N ARG A 308 -8.88 -20.51 10.70
CA ARG A 308 -9.14 -21.93 10.98
C ARG A 308 -10.64 -22.17 10.94
N ILE A 309 -11.06 -23.13 10.13
CA ILE A 309 -12.45 -23.61 10.06
C ILE A 309 -12.54 -25.02 10.63
N PRO A 310 -13.72 -25.45 11.12
CA PRO A 310 -13.90 -26.82 11.57
C PRO A 310 -13.77 -27.76 10.38
N ALA A 311 -12.99 -28.83 10.51
CA ALA A 311 -12.99 -29.87 9.51
C ALA A 311 -14.41 -30.47 9.35
N ILE A 312 -14.85 -30.65 8.11
CA ILE A 312 -16.08 -31.39 7.84
C ILE A 312 -15.75 -32.89 8.01
N PRO A 313 -16.58 -33.66 8.74
CA PRO A 313 -16.38 -35.10 8.95
C PRO A 313 -16.47 -35.92 7.66
#